data_AF-A0A1W1V035-F1
#
_entry.id   AF-A0A1W1V035-F1
#
_cell.length_a   1.000
_cell.length_b   1.000
_cell.length_c   1.000
_cell.angle_alpha   90.00
_cell.angle_beta   90.00
_cell.angle_gamma   90.00
#
_symmetry.space_group_name_H-M   'P 1'
#
loop_
_entity.id
_entity.type
_entity.pdbx_description
1 polymer ?
#
loop_
_entity_poly.entity_id
_entity_poly.type
_entity_poly.pdbx_seq_one_letter_code
_entity_poly.pdbx_strand_id
1 'polypeptide(L)'
;MRILTSILKAIIVVSIMTAFNWIFRNRENNSLLNKIYIILVTIFWILAVIVTGLLYWAGVGYIMEGNSSVGIKLLVTGVVMTLSVGSRVYFWLKK
;
A
#
# COMPACT_ATOMS: atom_id res chain seq x y z
N MET A 1 -20.45 -9.67 -17.80
CA MET A 1 -19.15 -9.00 -18.05
C MET A 1 -18.56 -8.28 -16.82
N ARG A 2 -19.33 -7.53 -16.01
CA ARG A 2 -18.85 -6.90 -14.74
C ARG A 2 -18.39 -7.89 -13.65
N ILE A 3 -19.03 -9.05 -13.56
CA ILE A 3 -18.72 -10.06 -12.53
C ILE A 3 -17.38 -10.76 -12.84
N LEU A 4 -17.19 -11.20 -14.09
CA LEU A 4 -15.96 -11.84 -14.55
C LEU A 4 -14.72 -10.94 -14.36
N THR A 5 -14.83 -9.65 -14.67
CA THR A 5 -13.75 -8.67 -14.48
C THR A 5 -13.45 -8.41 -13.01
N SER A 6 -14.45 -8.43 -12.14
CA SER A 6 -14.26 -8.29 -10.69
C SER A 6 -13.59 -9.54 -10.09
N ILE A 7 -13.98 -10.73 -10.55
CA ILE A 7 -13.36 -12.01 -10.15
C ILE A 7 -11.89 -12.06 -10.60
N LEU A 8 -11.60 -11.70 -11.85
CA LEU A 8 -10.23 -11.61 -12.36
C LEU A 8 -9.36 -10.66 -11.54
N LYS A 9 -9.88 -9.47 -11.19
CA LYS A 9 -9.17 -8.53 -10.31
C LYS A 9 -8.89 -9.13 -8.93
N ALA A 10 -9.87 -9.81 -8.34
CA ALA A 10 -9.69 -10.47 -7.05
C ALA A 10 -8.62 -11.58 -7.11
N ILE A 11 -8.64 -12.42 -8.15
CA ILE A 11 -7.64 -13.47 -8.36
C ILE A 11 -6.24 -12.86 -8.47
N ILE A 12 -6.07 -11.81 -9.28
CA ILE A 12 -4.77 -11.12 -9.43
C ILE A 12 -4.25 -10.61 -8.09
N VAL A 13 -5.12 -9.95 -7.31
CA VAL A 13 -4.74 -9.42 -5.98
C VAL A 13 -4.32 -10.55 -5.04
N VAL A 14 -5.07 -11.65 -5.00
CA VAL A 14 -4.77 -12.81 -4.16
C VAL A 14 -3.46 -13.48 -4.59
N SER A 15 -3.21 -13.62 -5.90
CA SER A 15 -1.96 -14.17 -6.43
C SER A 15 -0.76 -13.32 -6.05
N ILE A 16 -0.86 -11.99 -6.18
CA ILE A 16 0.20 -11.05 -5.77
C ILE A 16 0.47 -11.16 -4.27
N MET A 17 -0.58 -11.16 -3.43
CA MET A 17 -0.42 -11.34 -1.97
C MET A 17 0.25 -12.66 -1.61
N THR A 18 -0.11 -13.74 -2.31
CA THR A 18 0.46 -15.07 -2.06
C THR A 18 1.94 -15.12 -2.44
N ALA A 19 2.30 -14.59 -3.62
CA ALA A 19 3.69 -14.50 -4.06
C ALA A 19 4.53 -13.66 -3.08
N PHE A 20 4.01 -12.53 -2.63
CA PHE A 20 4.68 -11.69 -1.64
C PHE A 20 4.90 -12.43 -0.32
N ASN A 21 3.88 -13.12 0.20
CA ASN A 21 3.98 -13.91 1.43
C ASN A 21 5.02 -15.03 1.32
N TRP A 22 5.11 -15.68 0.16
CA TRP A 22 6.12 -16.72 -0.09
C TRP A 22 7.54 -16.14 -0.08
N ILE A 23 7.77 -15.02 -0.77
CA ILE A 23 9.05 -14.30 -0.75
C ILE A 23 9.40 -13.88 0.68
N PHE A 24 8.43 -13.31 1.41
CA PHE A 24 8.61 -12.88 2.80
C PHE A 24 9.08 -14.04 3.69
N ARG A 25 8.43 -15.21 3.61
CA ARG A 25 8.78 -16.37 4.45
C ARG A 25 10.13 -16.97 4.12
N ASN A 26 10.54 -16.91 2.86
CA ASN A 26 11.74 -17.61 2.38
C ASN A 26 12.97 -16.69 2.28
N ARG A 27 12.85 -15.38 2.53
CA ARG A 27 13.94 -14.40 2.39
C ARG A 27 15.11 -14.62 3.37
N GLU A 28 14.82 -15.05 4.59
CA GLU A 28 15.84 -15.16 5.66
C GLU A 28 16.95 -16.16 5.29
N ASN A 29 16.62 -17.19 4.52
CA ASN A 29 17.53 -18.25 4.11
C ASN A 29 18.12 -18.06 2.70
N ASN A 30 17.79 -16.98 1.99
CA ASN A 30 18.23 -16.77 0.60
C ASN A 30 18.54 -15.29 0.30
N SER A 31 19.81 -15.00 0.03
CA SER A 31 20.30 -13.63 -0.19
C SER A 31 19.69 -12.93 -1.43
N LEU A 32 19.35 -13.68 -2.48
CA LEU A 32 18.68 -13.12 -3.67
C LEU A 32 17.23 -12.76 -3.35
N LEU A 33 16.50 -13.64 -2.66
CA LEU A 33 15.13 -13.35 -2.24
C LEU A 33 15.08 -12.16 -1.27
N ASN A 34 16.07 -12.01 -0.38
CA ASN A 34 16.16 -10.86 0.51
C ASN A 34 16.37 -9.54 -0.25
N LYS A 35 17.25 -9.51 -1.25
CA LYS A 35 17.43 -8.31 -2.11
C LYS A 35 16.13 -7.95 -2.85
N ILE A 36 15.48 -8.94 -3.46
CA ILE A 36 14.18 -8.77 -4.15
C ILE A 36 13.13 -8.23 -3.18
N TYR A 37 13.08 -8.80 -1.97
CA TYR A 37 12.18 -8.38 -0.92
C TYR A 37 12.38 -6.91 -0.52
N ILE A 38 13.62 -6.48 -0.26
CA ILE A 38 13.93 -5.09 0.11
C ILE A 38 13.49 -4.12 -1.00
N ILE A 39 13.75 -4.47 -2.28
CA ILE A 39 13.32 -3.66 -3.42
C ILE A 39 11.79 -3.55 -3.46
N LEU A 40 11.07 -4.67 -3.34
CA LEU A 40 9.60 -4.69 -3.30
C LEU A 40 9.05 -3.81 -2.18
N VAL A 41 9.57 -3.96 -0.96
CA VAL A 41 9.12 -3.18 0.20
C VAL A 41 9.38 -1.69 0.00
N THR A 42 10.53 -1.33 -0.57
CA THR A 42 10.87 0.07 -0.89
C THR A 42 9.91 0.67 -1.91
N ILE A 43 9.59 -0.07 -2.99
CA ILE A 43 8.61 0.37 -4.00
C ILE A 43 7.23 0.58 -3.36
N PHE A 44 6.76 -0.35 -2.54
CA PHE A 44 5.47 -0.21 -1.85
C PHE A 44 5.44 1.01 -0.93
N TRP A 45 6.55 1.31 -0.25
CA TRP A 45 6.63 2.48 0.61
C TRP A 45 6.61 3.79 -0.20
N ILE A 46 7.35 3.86 -1.31
CA ILE A 46 7.32 5.02 -2.22
C ILE A 46 5.90 5.26 -2.75
N LEU A 47 5.22 4.20 -3.21
CA LEU A 47 3.84 4.30 -3.67
C LEU A 47 2.90 4.80 -2.58
N ALA A 48 3.06 4.32 -1.33
CA ALA A 48 2.23 4.78 -0.22
C ALA A 48 2.43 6.26 0.11
N VAL A 49 3.66 6.77 0.03
CA VAL A 49 3.96 8.20 0.22
C VAL A 49 3.30 9.04 -0.88
N ILE A 50 3.42 8.61 -2.15
CA ILE A 50 2.79 9.31 -3.28
C ILE A 50 1.27 9.37 -3.13
N VAL A 51 0.64 8.22 -2.86
CA VAL A 51 -0.82 8.14 -2.69
C VAL A 51 -1.27 9.01 -1.52
N THR A 52 -0.53 9.02 -0.42
CA THR A 52 -0.85 9.88 0.73
C THR A 52 -0.74 11.35 0.38
N GLY A 53 0.29 11.77 -0.36
CA GLY A 53 0.42 13.14 -0.86
C GLY A 53 -0.78 13.56 -1.71
N LEU A 54 -1.24 12.68 -2.61
CA LEU A 54 -2.43 12.91 -3.44
C LEU A 54 -3.70 13.00 -2.59
N LEU A 55 -3.86 12.13 -1.59
CA LEU A 55 -5.01 12.17 -0.67
C LEU A 55 -5.03 13.43 0.17
N TYR A 56 -3.86 13.92 0.59
CA TYR A 56 -3.74 15.20 1.28
C TYR A 56 -4.14 16.37 0.39
N TRP A 57 -3.59 16.41 -0.82
CA TRP A 57 -3.91 17.46 -1.78
C TRP A 57 -5.41 17.48 -2.14
N ALA A 58 -5.99 16.32 -2.46
CA ALA A 58 -7.42 16.20 -2.73
C ALA A 58 -8.26 16.54 -1.49
N GLY A 59 -7.86 16.07 -0.31
CA GLY A 59 -8.55 16.33 0.94
C GLY A 59 -8.66 17.82 1.27
N VAL A 60 -7.57 18.57 1.07
CA VAL A 60 -7.56 20.03 1.22
C VAL A 60 -8.46 20.68 0.17
N GLY A 61 -8.41 20.24 -1.09
CA GLY A 61 -9.30 20.74 -2.15
C GLY A 61 -10.78 20.61 -1.79
N TYR A 62 -11.21 19.43 -1.34
CA TYR A 62 -12.60 19.20 -0.91
C TYR A 62 -13.01 20.05 0.29
N ILE A 63 -12.11 20.32 1.23
CA ILE A 63 -12.39 21.22 2.36
C ILE A 63 -12.61 22.65 1.86
N MET A 64 -11.78 23.13 0.94
CA MET A 64 -11.89 24.47 0.35
C MET A 64 -13.16 24.65 -0.48
N GLU A 65 -13.66 23.58 -1.10
CA GLU A 65 -14.94 23.55 -1.81
C GLU A 65 -16.17 23.45 -0.87
N GLY A 66 -15.97 23.47 0.45
CA GLY A 66 -17.03 23.38 1.45
C GLY A 66 -17.48 21.96 1.77
N ASN A 67 -16.94 20.93 1.11
CA ASN A 67 -17.23 19.52 1.39
C ASN A 67 -16.25 18.94 2.44
N SER A 68 -16.31 19.51 3.63
CA SER A 68 -15.41 19.14 4.74
C SER A 68 -15.52 17.66 5.14
N SER A 69 -16.69 17.04 5.00
CA SER A 69 -16.90 15.61 5.33
C SER A 69 -16.05 14.69 4.45
N VAL A 70 -16.05 14.92 3.13
CA VAL A 70 -15.24 14.13 2.20
C VAL A 70 -13.76 14.43 2.39
N GLY A 71 -13.40 15.70 2.53
CA GLY A 71 -12.01 16.10 2.74
C GLY A 71 -11.38 15.48 3.99
N ILE A 72 -12.07 15.51 5.14
CA ILE A 72 -11.60 14.88 6.38
C ILE A 72 -11.43 13.36 6.19
N LYS A 73 -12.36 12.68 5.51
CA LYS A 73 -12.24 11.24 5.23
C LYS A 73 -11.00 10.92 4.41
N LEU A 74 -10.68 11.73 3.39
CA LEU A 74 -9.49 11.56 2.57
C LEU A 74 -8.20 11.77 3.39
N LEU A 75 -8.16 12.80 4.24
CA LEU A 75 -7.03 13.05 5.13
C LEU A 75 -6.80 11.90 6.11
N VAL A 76 -7.85 11.46 6.81
CA VAL A 76 -7.76 10.33 7.75
C VAL A 76 -7.32 9.07 7.04
N THR A 77 -7.84 8.81 5.83
CA THR A 77 -7.45 7.65 5.02
C THR A 77 -5.95 7.71 4.68
N GLY A 78 -5.43 8.86 4.26
CA GLY A 78 -4.01 9.04 3.97
C GLY A 78 -3.11 8.79 5.19
N VAL A 79 -3.49 9.33 6.35
CA VAL A 79 -2.75 9.11 7.61
C VAL A 79 -2.75 7.64 8.01
N VAL A 80 -3.92 6.99 8.03
CA VAL A 80 -4.05 5.57 8.39
C VAL A 80 -3.26 4.68 7.43
N MET A 81 -3.31 4.99 6.12
CA MET A 81 -2.55 4.26 5.11
C MET A 81 -1.04 4.38 5.33
N THR A 82 -0.52 5.60 5.55
CA THR A 82 0.92 5.82 5.79
C THR A 82 1.40 5.14 7.07
N LEU A 83 0.64 5.25 8.16
CA LEU A 83 1.00 4.59 9.43
C LEU A 83 0.97 3.06 9.31
N SER A 84 -0.02 2.51 8.60
CA SER A 84 -0.14 1.07 8.32
C SER A 84 1.04 0.55 7.50
N VAL A 85 1.37 1.23 6.39
CA VAL A 85 2.47 0.81 5.52
C VAL A 85 3.81 1.05 6.21
N GLY A 86 3.99 2.20 6.86
CA GLY A 86 5.22 2.55 7.58
C GLY A 86 5.54 1.60 8.72
N SER A 87 4.55 1.21 9.54
CA SER A 87 4.74 0.23 10.61
C SER A 87 5.10 -1.16 10.08
N ARG A 88 4.50 -1.60 8.97
CA ARG A 88 4.87 -2.85 8.30
C ARG A 88 6.28 -2.80 7.75
N VAL A 89 6.66 -1.71 7.07
CA VAL A 89 8.03 -1.51 6.55
C VAL A 89 9.06 -1.51 7.68
N TYR A 90 8.77 -0.83 8.80
CA TYR A 90 9.64 -0.86 9.98
C TYR A 90 9.84 -2.28 10.51
N PHE A 91 8.75 -3.04 10.67
CA PHE A 91 8.82 -4.42 11.16
C PHE A 91 9.56 -5.35 10.17
N TRP A 92 9.38 -5.09 8.88
CA TRP A 92 9.97 -5.84 7.78
C TRP A 92 11.47 -5.60 7.58
N LEU A 93 11.96 -4.40 7.92
CA LEU A 93 13.38 -4.05 7.86
C LEU A 93 14.15 -4.48 9.11
N LYS A 94 13.47 -4.60 10.26
CA LYS A 94 14.10 -4.95 11.54
C LYS A 94 14.25 -6.47 11.76
N LYS A 95 13.63 -7.29 10.90
CA LYS A 95 13.54 -8.74 11.03
C LYS A 95 14.23 -9.43 9.85
#